data_AF-A0A2U1PTM7-F1
#
_entry.id   AF-A0A2U1PTM7-F1
#
_cell.length_a   1.000
_cell.length_b   1.000
_cell.length_c   1.000
_cell.angle_alpha   90.00
_cell.angle_beta   90.00
_cell.angle_gamma   90.00
#
_symmetry.space_group_name_H-M   'P 1'
#
loop_
_entity.id
_entity.type
_entity.pdbx_description
1 polymer ?
#
loop_
_entity_poly.entity_id
_entity_poly.type
_entity_poly.pdbx_seq_one_letter_code
_entity_poly.pdbx_strand_id
1 'polypeptide(L)'
;MKRLTIPADFLVHHPMHMYRHAVMKHQNVEYTMTVKMESHKEDPDRTNHINVFGEWREFATACRFDYEKMIRFRYMYLLNDVVGPAMEQIPVFHLC
;
A
#
# COMPACT_ATOMS: atom_id res chain seq x y z
N MET A 1 -7.31 13.39 2.68
CA MET A 1 -7.16 12.39 1.61
C MET A 1 -7.32 11.01 2.24
N LYS A 2 -8.20 10.12 1.74
CA LYS A 2 -8.47 8.79 2.35
C LYS A 2 -7.68 7.65 1.70
N ARG A 3 -6.82 7.96 0.73
CA ARG A 3 -6.04 6.99 -0.03
C ARG A 3 -4.64 7.51 -0.26
N LEU A 4 -3.69 6.58 -0.32
CA LEU A 4 -2.35 6.83 -0.83
C LEU A 4 -2.30 6.28 -2.25
N THR A 5 -1.93 7.13 -3.21
CA THR A 5 -1.73 6.71 -4.60
C THR A 5 -0.25 6.39 -4.81
N ILE A 6 0.03 5.18 -5.28
CA ILE A 6 1.38 4.72 -5.61
C ILE A 6 1.57 4.89 -7.13
N PRO A 7 2.59 5.66 -7.54
CA PRO A 7 2.93 5.84 -8.94
C PRO A 7 3.18 4.52 -9.67
N ALA A 8 2.80 4.46 -10.94
CA ALA A 8 2.77 3.21 -11.70
C ALA A 8 4.17 2.74 -12.13
N ASP A 9 5.12 3.66 -12.31
CA ASP A 9 6.55 3.41 -12.49
C ASP A 9 7.16 2.67 -11.31
N PHE A 10 6.73 2.99 -10.08
CA PHE A 10 7.14 2.22 -8.89
C PHE A 10 6.70 0.76 -8.96
N LEU A 11 5.58 0.47 -9.61
CA LEU A 11 5.01 -0.87 -9.74
C LEU A 11 5.76 -1.77 -10.71
N VAL A 12 6.48 -1.19 -11.66
CA VAL A 12 7.30 -1.94 -12.63
C VAL A 12 8.37 -2.76 -11.91
N HIS A 13 8.95 -2.18 -10.85
CA HIS A 13 9.98 -2.84 -10.05
C HIS A 13 9.43 -3.50 -8.77
N HIS A 14 8.23 -3.11 -8.34
CA HIS A 14 7.61 -3.60 -7.12
C HIS A 14 6.14 -3.96 -7.42
N PRO A 15 5.84 -5.22 -7.76
CA PRO A 15 4.52 -5.62 -8.27
C PRO A 15 3.48 -5.71 -7.15
N MET A 16 3.21 -4.59 -6.47
CA MET A 16 2.33 -4.52 -5.32
C MET A 16 0.87 -4.85 -5.66
N HIS A 17 0.50 -4.76 -6.94
CA HIS A 17 -0.85 -5.03 -7.43
C HIS A 17 -1.23 -6.51 -7.37
N MET A 18 -0.24 -7.38 -7.17
CA MET A 18 -0.46 -8.81 -6.97
C MET A 18 -1.06 -9.11 -5.59
N TYR A 19 -0.96 -8.17 -4.65
CA TYR A 19 -1.43 -8.34 -3.28
C TYR A 19 -2.73 -7.58 -3.06
N ARG A 20 -3.63 -8.18 -2.28
CA ARG A 20 -4.91 -7.57 -1.88
C ARG A 20 -4.77 -6.70 -0.63
N HIS A 21 -3.78 -7.00 0.19
CA HIS A 21 -3.50 -6.32 1.44
C HIS A 21 -2.02 -5.96 1.53
N ALA A 22 -1.69 -4.95 2.32
CA ALA A 22 -0.31 -4.62 2.68
C ALA A 22 -0.27 -4.14 4.13
N VAL A 23 0.79 -4.51 4.84
CA VAL A 23 1.05 -4.00 6.20
C VAL A 23 2.00 -2.83 6.11
N MET A 24 1.62 -1.71 6.73
CA MET A 24 2.46 -0.52 6.86
C MET A 24 2.92 -0.37 8.29
N LYS A 25 4.24 -0.26 8.49
CA LYS A 25 4.88 -0.10 9.79
C LYS A 25 5.67 1.19 9.87
N HIS A 26 5.56 1.89 10.98
CA HIS A 26 6.48 2.95 11.36
C HIS A 26 6.63 2.95 12.88
N GLN A 27 7.86 2.79 13.36
CA GLN A 27 8.14 2.62 14.81
C GLN A 27 7.28 1.49 15.41
N ASN A 28 6.41 1.81 16.38
CA ASN A 28 5.51 0.88 17.05
C ASN A 28 4.08 0.88 16.48
N VAL A 29 3.85 1.57 15.37
CA VAL A 29 2.54 1.69 14.73
C VAL A 29 2.48 0.79 13.51
N GLU A 30 1.44 -0.03 13.44
CA GLU A 30 1.23 -1.01 12.38
C GLU A 30 -0.23 -1.04 11.96
N TYR A 31 -0.47 -0.91 10.66
CA TYR A 31 -1.82 -0.97 10.08
C TYR A 31 -1.82 -1.86 8.84
N THR A 32 -2.86 -2.69 8.73
CA THR A 32 -3.15 -3.45 7.50
C THR A 32 -4.06 -2.61 6.61
N MET A 33 -3.68 -2.46 5.36
CA MET A 33 -4.37 -1.66 4.36
C MET A 33 -4.82 -2.51 3.18
N THR A 34 -5.89 -2.12 2.51
CA THR A 34 -6.34 -2.78 1.29
C THR A 34 -5.67 -2.17 0.08
N VAL A 35 -5.10 -3.02 -0.78
CA VAL A 35 -4.43 -2.63 -2.02
C VAL A 35 -5.39 -2.89 -3.18
N LYS A 36 -5.69 -1.86 -3.98
CA LYS A 36 -6.47 -2.03 -5.21
C LYS A 36 -5.83 -1.28 -6.37
N MET A 37 -5.74 -1.94 -7.50
CA MET A 37 -5.40 -1.30 -8.78
C MET A 37 -6.63 -0.57 -9.30
N GLU A 38 -6.51 0.72 -9.59
CA GLU A 38 -7.53 1.44 -10.35
C GLU A 38 -7.13 1.40 -11.82
N SER A 39 -7.90 0.66 -12.62
CA SER A 39 -7.76 0.61 -14.07
C SER A 39 -8.53 1.73 -14.74
N HIS A 40 -7.89 2.47 -15.64
CA HIS A 40 -8.59 3.46 -16.47
C HIS A 40 -9.42 2.75 -17.54
N LYS A 41 -10.75 2.94 -17.49
CA LYS A 41 -11.68 2.31 -18.45
C LYS A 41 -11.54 2.85 -19.88
N GLU A 42 -11.11 4.10 -20.02
CA GLU A 42 -11.01 4.82 -21.28
C GLU A 42 -9.67 4.62 -21.99
N ASP A 43 -8.63 4.24 -21.24
CA ASP A 43 -7.28 3.98 -21.74
C ASP A 43 -6.71 2.75 -21.00
N PRO A 44 -6.97 1.54 -21.52
CA PRO A 44 -6.55 0.28 -20.89
C PRO A 44 -5.03 0.09 -20.87
N ASP A 45 -4.31 0.76 -21.77
CA ASP A 45 -2.86 0.64 -21.93
C ASP A 45 -2.10 1.58 -20.99
N ARG A 46 -2.79 2.54 -20.36
CA ARG A 46 -2.20 3.44 -19.37
C ARG A 46 -1.71 2.66 -18.15
N THR A 47 -0.48 2.95 -17.73
CA THR A 47 0.13 2.33 -16.55
C THR A 47 -0.75 2.57 -15.32
N ASN A 48 -1.37 1.50 -14.82
CA ASN A 48 -2.35 1.57 -13.74
C ASN A 48 -1.67 1.98 -12.43
N HIS A 49 -2.28 2.92 -11.71
CA HIS A 49 -1.83 3.28 -10.37
C HIS A 49 -2.48 2.35 -9.34
N ILE A 50 -1.76 2.06 -8.26
CA ILE A 50 -2.34 1.41 -7.10
C ILE A 50 -2.79 2.48 -6.14
N ASN A 51 -3.97 2.27 -5.57
CA ASN A 51 -4.38 3.01 -4.40
C ASN A 51 -4.38 2.06 -3.20
N VAL A 52 -3.75 2.52 -2.13
CA VAL A 52 -3.89 1.93 -0.81
C VAL A 52 -5.08 2.59 -0.12
N PHE A 53 -6.10 1.79 0.13
CA PHE A 53 -7.36 2.16 0.76
C PHE A 53 -7.41 1.64 2.20
N GLY A 54 -8.19 2.33 3.03
CA GLY A 54 -8.39 1.98 4.44
C GLY A 54 -8.01 3.14 5.35
N GLU A 55 -7.40 2.82 6.49
CA GLU A 55 -7.06 3.76 7.55
C GLU A 55 -5.76 4.53 7.28
N TRP A 56 -5.41 4.77 6.01
CA TRP A 56 -4.22 5.51 5.61
C TRP A 56 -4.12 6.85 6.33
N ARG A 57 -5.25 7.57 6.43
CA ARG A 57 -5.30 8.86 7.12
C ARG A 57 -4.93 8.72 8.59
N GLU A 58 -5.41 7.68 9.26
CA GLU A 58 -5.19 7.48 10.69
C GLU A 58 -3.75 7.04 10.96
N PHE A 59 -3.24 6.10 10.16
CA PHE A 59 -1.82 5.74 10.16
C PHE A 59 -0.94 6.97 9.91
N ALA A 60 -1.23 7.77 8.88
CA ALA A 60 -0.44 8.94 8.52
C ALA A 60 -0.45 9.98 9.65
N THR A 61 -1.60 10.26 10.26
CA THR A 61 -1.68 11.19 11.40
C THR A 61 -0.98 10.62 12.65
N ALA A 62 -1.12 9.32 12.94
CA ALA A 62 -0.42 8.68 14.05
C ALA A 62 1.11 8.75 13.88
N CYS A 63 1.59 8.63 12.64
CA CYS A 63 3.01 8.67 12.29
C CYS A 63 3.52 10.07 11.92
N ARG A 64 2.65 11.10 11.96
CA ARG A 64 2.94 12.49 11.55
C ARG A 64 3.34 12.68 10.07
N PHE A 65 3.01 11.72 9.22
CA PHE A 65 3.22 11.77 7.78
C PHE A 65 2.18 12.62 7.04
N ASP A 66 1.08 12.99 7.69
CA ASP A 66 0.06 13.88 7.14
C ASP A 66 0.57 15.31 6.85
N TYR A 67 1.70 15.70 7.44
CA TYR A 67 2.39 16.96 7.19
C TYR A 67 3.62 16.83 6.28
N GLU A 68 4.04 15.61 5.95
CA GLU A 68 5.24 15.37 5.17
C GLU A 68 4.99 15.44 3.67
N LYS A 69 5.95 16.03 2.95
CA LYS A 69 5.90 16.14 1.47
C LYS A 69 6.41 14.89 0.77
N MET A 70 7.21 14.06 1.44
CA MET A 70 7.80 12.85 0.87
C MET A 70 7.86 11.74 1.92
N ILE A 71 7.37 10.56 1.57
CA ILE A 71 7.39 9.35 2.40
C ILE A 71 8.19 8.30 1.64
N ARG A 72 9.13 7.64 2.31
CA ARG A 72 9.89 6.53 1.74
C ARG A 72 9.26 5.21 2.14
N PHE A 73 9.01 4.35 1.15
CA PHE A 73 8.58 2.98 1.35
C PHE A 73 9.78 2.04 1.24
N ARG A 74 9.99 1.22 2.27
CA ARG A 74 10.97 0.14 2.25
C ARG A 74 10.24 -1.19 2.38
N TYR A 75 10.36 -2.05 1.37
CA TYR A 75 9.93 -3.44 1.48
C TYR A 75 10.77 -4.16 2.54
N MET A 76 10.12 -4.87 3.45
CA MET A 76 10.77 -5.61 4.52
C MET A 76 10.76 -7.10 4.21
N TYR A 77 9.58 -7.71 4.12
CA TYR A 77 9.38 -9.14 3.87
C TYR A 77 7.91 -9.43 3.50
N LEU A 78 7.62 -10.67 3.12
CA LEU A 78 6.27 -11.20 2.89
C LEU A 78 5.80 -12.02 4.09
N LEU A 79 4.57 -11.79 4.52
CA LEU A 79 3.84 -12.63 5.47
C LEU A 79 2.92 -13.58 4.69
N ASN A 80 2.80 -14.81 5.14
CA ASN A 80 1.68 -15.68 4.77
C ASN A 80 0.70 -15.65 5.93
N ASP A 81 -0.48 -15.08 5.72
CA ASP A 81 -1.49 -14.94 6.76
C ASP A 81 -2.84 -15.47 6.28
N VAL A 82 -3.72 -15.82 7.21
CA VAL A 82 -5.07 -16.29 6.92
C VAL A 82 -6.01 -15.09 6.95
N VAL A 83 -6.48 -14.65 5.78
CA VAL A 83 -7.45 -13.58 5.64
C VAL A 83 -8.79 -14.19 5.24
N GLY A 84 -9.67 -14.37 6.24
CA GLY A 84 -10.94 -15.06 6.05
C GLY A 84 -10.74 -16.56 5.75
N PRO A 85 -11.28 -17.11 4.65
CA PRO A 85 -11.14 -18.53 4.31
C PRO A 85 -9.85 -18.87 3.54
N ALA A 86 -9.02 -17.88 3.18
CA ALA A 86 -7.89 -18.08 2.28
C ALA A 86 -6.56 -17.70 2.94
N MET A 87 -5.49 -18.40 2.56
CA MET A 87 -4.12 -17.97 2.84
C MET A 87 -3.72 -16.90 1.82
N GLU A 88 -3.32 -15.74 2.31
CA GLU A 88 -2.89 -14.61 1.49
C GLU A 88 -1.41 -14.28 1.77
N GLN A 89 -0.70 -13.90 0.71
CA GLN A 89 0.61 -13.26 0.82
C GLN A 89 0.42 -11.77 1.05
N ILE A 90 0.97 -11.25 2.14
CA ILE A 90 0.83 -9.86 2.55
C ILE A 90 2.23 -9.22 2.65
N PRO A 91 2.58 -8.29 1.74
CA PRO A 91 3.84 -7.56 1.83
C PRO A 91 3.82 -6.61 3.03
N VAL A 92 4.96 -6.57 3.72
CA VAL A 92 5.20 -5.65 4.83
C VAL A 92 6.14 -4.55 4.38
N PHE A 93 5.70 -3.32 4.56
CA PHE A 93 6.48 -2.11 4.27
C PHE A 93 6.79 -1.35 5.54
N HIS A 94 8.03 -0.90 5.68
CA HIS A 94 8.41 0.13 6.64
C HIS A 94 8.36 1.50 5.96
N LEU A 95 7.70 2.45 6.61
CA LEU A 95 7.59 3.83 6.15
C LEU A 95 8.54 4.72 6.97
N CYS A 96 9.25 5.63 6.30
CA CYS A 96 10.19 6.57 6.92
C CYS A 96 10.35 7.86 6.14
#